data_AF-A0A917N3L9-F1
#
_entry.id   AF-A0A917N3L9-F1
#
_cell.length_a   1.000
_cell.length_b   1.000
_cell.length_c   1.000
_cell.angle_alpha   90.00
_cell.angle_beta   90.00
_cell.angle_gamma   90.00
#
_symmetry.space_group_name_H-M   'P 1'
#
loop_
_entity.id
_entity.type
_entity.pdbx_description
1 polymer ?
#
loop_
_entity_poly.entity_id
_entity_poly.type
_entity_poly.pdbx_seq_one_letter_code
_entity_poly.pdbx_strand_id
1 'polypeptide(L)'
;MKLFFEKRLCIYLDQFAVSNLVDGAEYWCDLKEVILDGVSRGRIICPIPFEHLLETSARTPDKALANHDFMKVVSDGYFFKTEALITAQLLISKIRKNNLTFNTFLTNKIKKTFSYIDSIQVFKERSEQFKLMVDEGTAGSNSFKELLREQKLDEKQYQAMLNAHISLSTYELRGRLKELIEKKGIVIRGC
;
A
#
# COMPACT_ATOMS: atom_id res chain seq x y z
N MET A 1 13.38 -8.62 -20.93
CA MET A 1 13.20 -7.67 -19.81
C MET A 1 14.59 -7.20 -19.38
N LYS A 2 14.97 -5.94 -19.62
CA LYS A 2 16.27 -5.43 -19.16
C LYS A 2 16.25 -5.44 -17.62
N LEU A 3 17.21 -6.10 -16.98
CA LEU A 3 17.36 -6.13 -15.53
C LEU A 3 17.59 -4.69 -15.04
N PHE A 4 16.53 -4.05 -14.53
CA PHE A 4 16.57 -2.69 -13.99
C PHE A 4 17.37 -2.62 -12.67
N PHE A 5 17.47 -3.74 -11.99
CA PHE A 5 18.30 -3.96 -10.82
C PHE A 5 19.62 -4.56 -11.31
N GLU A 6 20.72 -3.83 -11.13
CA GLU A 6 22.06 -4.22 -11.57
C GLU A 6 22.47 -5.55 -10.93
N LYS A 7 22.37 -6.67 -11.65
CA LYS A 7 22.75 -8.04 -11.22
C LYS A 7 22.11 -8.56 -9.92
N ARG A 8 21.33 -7.75 -9.19
CA ARG A 8 20.60 -8.14 -7.97
C ARG A 8 19.15 -8.47 -8.29
N LEU A 9 18.64 -9.53 -7.70
CA LEU A 9 17.21 -9.84 -7.69
C LEU A 9 16.52 -8.93 -6.67
N CYS A 10 15.50 -8.18 -7.11
CA CYS A 10 14.67 -7.38 -6.23
C CYS A 10 13.46 -8.20 -5.81
N ILE A 11 13.27 -8.37 -4.51
CA ILE A 11 12.14 -9.11 -3.93
C ILE A 11 11.27 -8.13 -3.16
N TYR A 12 9.97 -8.14 -3.44
CA TYR A 12 8.98 -7.45 -2.64
C TYR A 12 8.50 -8.38 -1.53
N LEU A 13 8.63 -7.95 -0.27
CA LEU A 13 8.11 -8.66 0.89
C LEU A 13 6.94 -7.88 1.47
N ASP A 14 5.73 -8.44 1.37
CA ASP A 14 4.58 -7.92 2.09
C ASP A 14 4.68 -8.22 3.60
N GLN A 15 3.79 -7.64 4.40
CA GLN A 15 3.83 -7.86 5.84
C GLN A 15 3.54 -9.30 6.25
N PHE A 16 2.76 -10.07 5.49
CA PHE A 16 2.53 -11.46 5.82
C PHE A 16 3.85 -12.25 5.71
N ALA A 17 4.58 -12.08 4.62
CA ALA A 17 5.89 -12.68 4.39
C ALA A 17 6.89 -12.23 5.47
N VAL A 18 6.99 -10.92 5.75
CA VAL A 18 7.91 -10.41 6.79
C VAL A 18 7.61 -11.03 8.15
N SER A 19 6.33 -11.10 8.54
CA SER A 19 5.93 -11.68 9.81
C SER A 19 6.35 -13.14 9.96
N ASN A 20 6.16 -13.93 8.90
CA ASN A 20 6.54 -15.34 8.93
C ASN A 20 8.06 -15.54 8.83
N LEU A 21 8.79 -14.66 8.15
CA LEU A 21 10.26 -14.71 8.14
C LEU A 21 10.86 -14.34 9.50
N VAL A 22 10.12 -13.62 10.35
CA VAL A 22 10.56 -13.26 11.71
C VAL A 22 10.13 -14.32 12.73
N ASP A 23 8.86 -14.72 12.74
CA ASP A 23 8.24 -15.55 13.80
C ASP A 23 7.60 -16.87 13.28
N GLY A 24 7.79 -17.23 12.01
CA GLY A 24 7.07 -18.34 11.36
C GLY A 24 7.62 -19.74 11.65
N ALA A 25 6.93 -20.74 11.09
CA ALA A 25 7.29 -22.15 11.19
C ALA A 25 8.57 -22.51 10.38
N GLU A 26 9.09 -23.73 10.58
CA GLU A 26 10.38 -24.23 10.08
C GLU A 26 10.67 -23.94 8.59
N TYR A 27 9.68 -24.08 7.70
CA TYR A 27 9.86 -23.80 6.27
C TYR A 27 10.14 -22.32 5.94
N TRP A 28 9.73 -21.38 6.82
CA TRP A 28 10.09 -19.98 6.69
C TRP A 28 11.51 -19.70 7.17
N CYS A 29 12.06 -20.53 8.06
CA CYS A 29 13.46 -20.44 8.48
C CYS A 29 14.39 -20.71 7.30
N ASP A 30 14.15 -21.77 6.54
CA ASP A 30 14.93 -22.09 5.34
C ASP A 30 14.89 -20.94 4.32
N LEU A 31 13.69 -20.39 4.07
CA LEU A 31 13.54 -19.26 3.15
C LEU A 31 14.28 -18.00 3.65
N LYS A 32 14.21 -17.73 4.95
CA LYS A 32 14.93 -16.62 5.59
C LYS A 32 16.43 -16.75 5.38
N GLU A 33 16.99 -17.95 5.57
CA GLU A 33 18.42 -18.20 5.36
C GLU A 33 18.83 -17.98 3.90
N VAL A 34 18.03 -18.43 2.94
CA VAL A 34 18.29 -18.20 1.50
C VAL A 34 18.27 -16.70 1.17
N ILE A 35 17.30 -15.95 1.71
CA ILE A 35 17.22 -14.50 1.51
C ILE A 35 18.45 -13.82 2.12
N LEU A 36 18.82 -14.17 3.35
CA LEU A 36 19.97 -13.58 4.04
C LEU A 36 21.30 -13.90 3.35
N ASP A 37 21.52 -15.13 2.87
CA ASP A 37 22.70 -15.48 2.06
C ASP A 37 22.73 -14.65 0.77
N GLY A 38 21.60 -14.54 0.07
CA GLY A 38 21.47 -13.75 -1.14
C GLY A 38 21.76 -12.26 -0.93
N VAL A 39 21.26 -11.68 0.17
CA VAL A 39 21.53 -10.29 0.56
C VAL A 39 23.01 -10.11 0.91
N SER A 40 23.59 -11.00 1.73
CA SER A 40 24.99 -10.90 2.16
C SER A 40 25.98 -10.94 0.98
N ARG A 41 25.63 -11.65 -0.10
CA ARG A 41 26.42 -11.74 -1.34
C ARG A 41 26.09 -10.64 -2.35
N GLY A 42 25.23 -9.69 -2.01
CA GLY A 42 24.78 -8.62 -2.91
C GLY A 42 23.99 -9.13 -4.12
N ARG A 43 23.39 -10.32 -4.03
CA ARG A 43 22.58 -10.94 -5.10
C ARG A 43 21.09 -10.66 -4.95
N ILE A 44 20.63 -10.34 -3.74
CA ILE A 44 19.23 -10.02 -3.44
C ILE A 44 19.16 -8.63 -2.78
N ILE A 45 18.07 -7.92 -3.03
CA ILE A 45 17.66 -6.75 -2.27
C ILE A 45 16.16 -6.85 -2.00
N CYS A 46 15.74 -6.55 -0.76
CA CYS A 46 14.34 -6.51 -0.35
C CYS A 46 13.98 -5.10 0.14
N PRO A 47 13.72 -4.14 -0.76
CA PRO A 47 13.46 -2.75 -0.37
C PRO A 47 12.22 -2.63 0.52
N ILE A 48 12.24 -1.69 1.46
CA ILE A 48 11.15 -1.50 2.42
C ILE A 48 9.94 -0.87 1.70
N PRO A 49 8.77 -1.53 1.69
CA PRO A 49 7.52 -0.92 1.23
C PRO A 49 7.08 0.21 2.16
N PHE A 50 6.39 1.23 1.65
CA PHE A 50 5.83 2.26 2.54
C PHE A 50 4.71 1.70 3.42
N GLU A 51 3.97 0.74 2.87
CA GLU A 51 2.89 0.02 3.52
C GLU A 51 3.38 -0.70 4.78
N HIS A 52 4.61 -1.24 4.74
CA HIS A 52 5.23 -1.89 5.89
C HIS A 52 5.30 -0.95 7.11
N LEU A 53 5.58 0.34 6.92
CA LEU A 53 5.66 1.29 8.05
C LEU A 53 4.30 1.46 8.75
N LEU A 54 3.23 1.52 7.96
CA LEU A 54 1.86 1.66 8.45
C LEU A 54 1.36 0.36 9.08
N GLU A 55 1.49 -0.76 8.37
CA GLU A 55 0.97 -2.06 8.81
C GLU A 55 1.70 -2.60 10.05
N THR A 56 2.98 -2.28 10.19
CA THR A 56 3.78 -2.70 11.34
C THR A 56 3.50 -1.84 12.58
N SER A 57 3.03 -0.59 12.41
CA SER A 57 2.68 0.30 13.53
C SER A 57 1.45 -0.14 14.33
N ALA A 58 0.58 -0.96 13.74
CA ALA A 58 -0.61 -1.50 14.40
C ALA A 58 -0.31 -2.70 15.34
N ARG A 59 0.94 -3.17 15.39
CA ARG A 59 1.35 -4.32 16.21
C ARG A 59 1.86 -3.92 17.58
N THR A 60 2.11 -4.92 18.43
CA THR A 60 2.83 -4.69 19.69
C THR A 60 4.23 -4.14 19.39
N PRO A 61 4.77 -3.23 20.23
CA PRO A 61 6.07 -2.59 19.99
C PRO A 61 7.20 -3.58 19.68
N ASP A 62 7.26 -4.70 20.40
CA ASP A 62 8.32 -5.70 20.22
C ASP A 62 8.26 -6.37 18.85
N LYS A 63 7.06 -6.76 18.40
CA LYS A 63 6.87 -7.35 17.07
C LYS A 63 7.07 -6.34 15.95
N ALA A 64 6.67 -5.10 16.21
CA ALA A 64 6.85 -4.01 15.26
C ALA A 64 8.35 -3.74 15.02
N LEU A 65 9.12 -3.70 16.11
CA LEU A 65 10.56 -3.50 16.06
C LEU A 65 11.27 -4.67 15.37
N ALA A 66 10.94 -5.93 15.74
CA ALA A 66 11.55 -7.11 15.15
C ALA A 66 11.33 -7.19 13.62
N ASN A 67 10.10 -6.94 13.16
CA ASN A 67 9.78 -6.88 11.73
C ASN A 67 10.53 -5.76 11.01
N HIS A 68 10.59 -4.58 11.63
CA HIS A 68 11.26 -3.43 11.04
C HIS A 68 12.78 -3.64 10.96
N ASP A 69 13.39 -4.20 11.99
CA ASP A 69 14.84 -4.45 12.01
C ASP A 69 15.23 -5.55 11.03
N PHE A 70 14.41 -6.59 10.86
CA PHE A 70 14.61 -7.56 9.78
C PHE A 70 14.59 -6.86 8.41
N MET A 71 13.60 -6.02 8.15
CA MET A 71 13.50 -5.27 6.89
C MET A 71 14.67 -4.31 6.65
N LYS A 72 15.22 -3.67 7.69
CA LYS A 72 16.45 -2.87 7.57
C LYS A 72 17.63 -3.71 7.06
N VAL A 73 17.80 -4.92 7.58
CA VAL A 73 18.90 -5.81 7.20
C VAL A 73 18.80 -6.19 5.73
N VAL A 74 17.61 -6.58 5.25
CA VAL A 74 17.44 -7.10 3.89
C VAL A 74 17.28 -6.01 2.82
N SER A 75 17.07 -4.75 3.21
CA SER A 75 16.77 -3.66 2.27
C SER A 75 17.98 -2.85 1.81
N ASP A 76 19.15 -2.99 2.46
CA ASP A 76 20.34 -2.15 2.16
C ASP A 76 20.01 -0.64 2.25
N GLY A 77 19.05 -0.27 3.11
CA GLY A 77 18.58 1.10 3.30
C GLY A 77 17.68 1.66 2.19
N TYR A 78 17.25 0.83 1.24
CA TYR A 78 16.36 1.23 0.16
C TYR A 78 14.89 1.05 0.49
N PHE A 79 14.08 1.98 0.00
CA PHE A 79 12.63 1.99 0.10
C PHE A 79 12.03 2.00 -1.30
N PHE A 80 10.90 1.32 -1.46
CA PHE A 80 10.06 1.54 -2.64
C PHE A 80 9.53 2.96 -2.64
N LYS A 81 9.46 3.59 -3.81
CA LYS A 81 8.70 4.82 -3.97
C LYS A 81 7.21 4.51 -3.93
N THR A 82 6.41 5.51 -3.59
CA THR A 82 4.94 5.40 -3.68
C THR A 82 4.53 5.15 -5.12
N GLU A 83 3.42 4.44 -5.31
CA GLU A 83 2.88 4.13 -6.64
C GLU A 83 2.68 5.40 -7.48
N ALA A 84 2.18 6.48 -6.86
CA ALA A 84 2.00 7.77 -7.53
C ALA A 84 3.32 8.34 -8.08
N LEU A 85 4.41 8.25 -7.31
CA LEU A 85 5.73 8.70 -7.74
C LEU A 85 6.31 7.81 -8.84
N ILE A 86 6.16 6.49 -8.71
CA ILE A 86 6.61 5.54 -9.74
C ILE A 86 5.85 5.82 -11.04
N THR A 87 4.53 5.92 -10.99
CA THR A 87 3.66 6.21 -12.13
C THR A 87 4.06 7.51 -12.82
N ALA A 88 4.24 8.60 -12.06
CA ALA A 88 4.70 9.87 -12.61
C ALA A 88 6.07 9.73 -13.32
N GLN A 89 7.01 9.00 -12.73
CA GLN A 89 8.32 8.77 -13.32
C GLN A 89 8.28 7.88 -14.56
N LEU A 90 7.41 6.87 -14.59
CA LEU A 90 7.18 6.03 -15.77
C LEU A 90 6.59 6.85 -16.93
N LEU A 91 5.60 7.70 -16.66
CA LEU A 91 5.02 8.60 -17.66
C LEU A 91 6.06 9.56 -18.23
N ILE A 92 6.82 10.24 -17.37
CA ILE A 92 7.89 11.16 -17.79
C ILE A 92 8.93 10.40 -18.62
N SER A 93 9.34 9.22 -18.18
CA SER A 93 10.34 8.41 -18.90
C SER A 93 9.82 7.96 -20.27
N LYS A 94 8.53 7.61 -20.36
CA LYS A 94 7.88 7.25 -21.62
C LYS A 94 7.81 8.42 -22.60
N ILE A 95 7.43 9.61 -22.12
CA ILE A 95 7.36 10.83 -22.93
C ILE A 95 8.76 11.24 -23.42
N ARG A 96 9.76 11.21 -22.54
CA ARG A 96 11.13 11.65 -22.84
C ARG A 96 12.01 10.57 -23.48
N LYS A 97 11.49 9.34 -23.64
CA LYS A 97 12.24 8.15 -24.09
C LYS A 97 13.48 7.87 -23.23
N ASN A 98 13.39 8.13 -21.93
CA ASN A 98 14.46 7.81 -20.98
C ASN A 98 14.45 6.33 -20.62
N ASN A 99 15.62 5.79 -20.31
CA ASN A 99 15.72 4.45 -19.73
C ASN A 99 15.21 4.46 -18.29
N LEU A 100 14.44 3.42 -17.92
CA LEU A 100 14.12 3.20 -16.51
C LEU A 100 15.38 2.67 -15.80
N THR A 101 15.55 3.08 -14.55
CA THR A 101 16.71 2.72 -13.75
C THR A 101 16.24 2.22 -12.39
N PHE A 102 17.15 1.64 -11.62
CA PHE A 102 16.94 1.33 -10.20
C PHE A 102 16.30 2.51 -9.43
N ASN A 103 16.81 3.73 -9.67
CA ASN A 103 16.32 4.96 -9.03
C ASN A 103 14.93 5.40 -9.51
N THR A 104 14.34 4.74 -10.52
CA THR A 104 12.93 4.95 -10.88
C THR A 104 12.01 4.36 -9.83
N PHE A 105 12.38 3.21 -9.27
CA PHE A 105 11.53 2.45 -8.35
C PHE A 105 11.90 2.67 -6.90
N LEU A 106 13.20 2.85 -6.62
CA LEU A 106 13.72 2.89 -5.25
C LEU A 106 14.28 4.25 -4.87
N THR A 107 14.32 4.50 -3.57
CA THR A 107 14.97 5.64 -2.95
C THR A 107 15.70 5.20 -1.69
N ASN A 108 16.91 5.71 -1.47
CA ASN A 108 17.64 5.63 -0.21
C ASN A 108 17.67 6.98 0.52
N LYS A 109 16.93 7.98 0.02
CA LYS A 109 16.85 9.32 0.58
C LYS A 109 15.84 9.37 1.71
N ILE A 110 16.08 8.61 2.77
CA ILE A 110 15.41 8.85 4.05
C ILE A 110 16.23 9.90 4.80
N LYS A 111 15.56 10.93 5.32
CA LYS A 111 16.24 11.93 6.15
C LYS A 111 16.91 11.21 7.32
N LYS A 112 18.17 11.53 7.61
CA LYS A 112 18.93 10.95 8.74
C LYS A 112 18.22 11.06 10.10
N THR A 113 17.23 11.94 10.21
CA THR A 113 16.39 12.17 11.39
C THR A 113 15.19 11.23 11.49
N PHE A 114 14.96 10.32 10.54
CA PHE A 114 13.86 9.37 10.62
C PHE A 114 14.19 8.28 11.64
N SER A 115 13.41 8.25 12.72
CA SER A 115 13.40 7.18 13.70
C SER A 115 12.05 6.51 13.65
N TYR A 116 12.03 5.21 13.32
CA TYR A 116 10.79 4.44 13.28
C TYR A 116 10.11 4.44 14.65
N ILE A 117 10.88 4.24 15.72
CA ILE A 117 10.39 4.22 17.11
C ILE A 117 9.67 5.52 17.44
N ASP A 118 10.28 6.66 17.13
CA ASP A 118 9.69 7.98 17.41
C ASP A 118 8.48 8.29 16.52
N SER A 119 8.35 7.56 15.39
CA SER A 119 7.28 7.75 14.41
C SER A 119 6.11 6.76 14.57
N ILE A 120 6.25 5.69 15.38
CA ILE A 120 5.21 4.66 15.55
C ILE A 120 3.88 5.27 15.98
N GLN A 121 3.92 6.19 16.94
CA GLN A 121 2.70 6.83 17.45
C GLN A 121 1.98 7.63 16.37
N VAL A 122 2.74 8.39 15.55
CA VAL A 122 2.19 9.13 14.42
C VAL A 122 1.60 8.18 13.38
N PHE A 123 2.27 7.07 13.06
CA PHE A 123 1.74 6.08 12.12
C PHE A 123 0.45 5.44 12.63
N LYS A 124 0.38 5.13 13.93
CA LYS A 124 -0.82 4.56 14.54
C LYS A 124 -2.00 5.52 14.47
N GLU A 125 -1.80 6.78 14.85
CA GLU A 125 -2.83 7.83 14.76
C GLU A 125 -3.31 8.02 13.32
N ARG A 126 -2.40 8.05 12.35
CA ARG A 126 -2.76 8.18 10.94
C ARG A 126 -3.48 6.95 10.40
N SER A 127 -3.08 5.76 10.82
CA SER A 127 -3.76 4.51 10.45
C SER A 127 -5.19 4.45 11.02
N GLU A 128 -5.38 4.90 12.25
CA GLU A 128 -6.71 4.98 12.88
C GLU A 128 -7.60 6.01 12.17
N GLN A 129 -7.07 7.20 11.88
CA GLN A 129 -7.78 8.22 11.09
C GLN A 129 -8.18 7.70 9.71
N PHE A 130 -7.27 7.01 9.01
CA PHE A 130 -7.55 6.43 7.71
C PHE A 130 -8.67 5.38 7.79
N LYS A 131 -8.62 4.52 8.81
CA LYS A 131 -9.66 3.52 9.05
C LYS A 131 -11.02 4.17 9.28
N LEU A 132 -11.10 5.22 10.11
CA LEU A 132 -12.33 5.98 10.32
C LEU A 132 -12.86 6.58 9.01
N MET A 133 -12.00 7.16 8.18
CA MET A 133 -12.42 7.71 6.88
C MET A 133 -12.95 6.64 5.92
N VAL A 134 -12.32 5.46 5.91
CA VAL A 134 -12.80 4.31 5.10
C VAL A 134 -14.12 3.79 5.66
N ASP A 135 -14.24 3.66 6.97
CA ASP A 135 -15.46 3.20 7.63
C ASP A 135 -16.61 4.18 7.38
N GLU A 136 -16.40 5.49 7.51
CA GLU A 136 -17.38 6.53 7.15
C GLU A 136 -17.76 6.49 5.67
N GLY A 137 -16.77 6.40 4.78
CA GLY A 137 -16.99 6.33 3.33
C GLY A 137 -17.69 5.04 2.87
N THR A 138 -17.61 3.96 3.66
CA THR A 138 -18.23 2.67 3.36
C THR A 138 -19.46 2.36 4.21
N ALA A 139 -19.74 3.15 5.26
CA ALA A 139 -20.87 2.96 6.18
C ALA A 139 -22.20 2.87 5.42
N GLY A 140 -22.44 3.74 4.45
CA GLY A 140 -23.66 3.68 3.63
C GLY A 140 -23.79 2.39 2.82
N SER A 141 -22.67 1.84 2.31
CA SER A 141 -22.68 0.57 1.58
C SER A 141 -22.84 -0.62 2.52
N ASN A 142 -22.22 -0.57 3.70
CA ASN A 142 -22.28 -1.63 4.70
C ASN A 142 -23.66 -1.71 5.36
N SER A 143 -24.25 -0.58 5.78
CA SER A 143 -25.63 -0.52 6.27
C SER A 143 -26.63 -1.01 5.21
N PHE A 144 -26.39 -0.69 3.93
CA PHE A 144 -27.23 -1.20 2.84
C PHE A 144 -27.12 -2.72 2.68
N LYS A 145 -25.91 -3.29 2.77
CA LYS A 145 -25.70 -4.75 2.74
C LYS A 145 -26.31 -5.46 3.95
N GLU A 146 -26.25 -4.85 5.13
CA GLU A 146 -26.88 -5.39 6.35
C GLU A 146 -28.41 -5.39 6.24
N LEU A 147 -29.01 -4.27 5.80
CA LEU A 147 -30.45 -4.18 5.53
C LEU A 147 -30.92 -5.22 4.49
N LEU A 148 -30.11 -5.48 3.46
CA LEU A 148 -30.39 -6.52 2.46
C LEU A 148 -30.26 -7.95 3.00
N ARG A 149 -29.48 -8.17 4.07
CA ARG A 149 -29.22 -9.49 4.66
C ARG A 149 -30.26 -9.87 5.71
N GLU A 150 -30.83 -8.88 6.40
CA GLU A 150 -31.78 -9.08 7.50
C GLU A 150 -33.25 -9.19 7.06
N GLN A 151 -33.61 -8.77 5.85
CA GLN A 151 -34.99 -8.83 5.36
C GLN A 151 -35.21 -9.92 4.29
N LYS A 152 -36.30 -10.70 4.45
CA LYS A 152 -36.92 -11.48 3.36
C LYS A 152 -37.64 -10.50 2.41
N LEU A 153 -36.87 -9.70 1.67
CA LEU A 153 -37.42 -8.82 0.65
C LEU A 153 -37.97 -9.65 -0.51
N ASP A 154 -39.15 -9.27 -1.00
CA ASP A 154 -39.67 -9.80 -2.26
C ASP A 154 -38.75 -9.38 -3.42
N GLU A 155 -38.60 -10.22 -4.44
CA GLU A 155 -37.61 -10.04 -5.53
C GLU A 155 -37.78 -8.68 -6.24
N LYS A 156 -39.03 -8.20 -6.32
CA LYS A 156 -39.36 -6.89 -6.90
C LYS A 156 -38.86 -5.72 -6.03
N GLN A 157 -38.92 -5.85 -4.71
CA GLN A 157 -38.41 -4.83 -3.78
C GLN A 157 -36.88 -4.82 -3.77
N TYR A 158 -36.26 -5.99 -3.86
CA TYR A 158 -34.81 -6.14 -4.01
C TYR A 158 -34.29 -5.42 -5.27
N GLN A 159 -34.91 -5.67 -6.42
CA GLN A 159 -34.53 -5.03 -7.68
C GLN A 159 -34.75 -3.51 -7.66
N ALA A 160 -35.84 -3.03 -7.05
CA ALA A 160 -36.09 -1.61 -6.91
C ALA A 160 -35.02 -0.90 -6.06
N MET A 161 -34.61 -1.51 -4.94
CA MET A 161 -33.58 -0.95 -4.06
C MET A 161 -32.19 -0.98 -4.71
N LEU A 162 -31.85 -2.07 -5.41
CA LEU A 162 -30.57 -2.18 -6.13
C LEU A 162 -30.46 -1.13 -7.24
N ASN A 163 -31.54 -0.93 -8.01
CA ASN A 163 -31.60 0.10 -9.04
C ASN A 163 -31.52 1.52 -8.47
N ALA A 164 -32.11 1.78 -7.31
CA ALA A 164 -31.98 3.06 -6.61
C ALA A 164 -30.52 3.33 -6.19
N HIS A 165 -29.83 2.32 -5.64
CA HIS A 165 -28.43 2.44 -5.24
C HIS A 165 -27.49 2.68 -6.43
N ILE A 166 -27.69 1.94 -7.53
CA ILE A 166 -26.95 2.15 -8.78
C ILE A 166 -27.21 3.56 -9.32
N SER A 167 -28.46 4.02 -9.30
CA SER A 167 -28.83 5.35 -9.79
C SER A 167 -28.20 6.48 -8.98
N LEU A 168 -28.18 6.36 -7.64
CA LEU A 168 -27.52 7.33 -6.76
C LEU A 168 -26.01 7.40 -7.02
N SER A 169 -25.36 6.23 -7.07
CA SER A 169 -23.91 6.13 -7.33
C SER A 169 -23.55 6.68 -8.72
N THR A 170 -24.40 6.41 -9.72
CA THR A 170 -24.21 6.91 -11.09
C THR A 170 -24.44 8.41 -11.19
N TYR A 171 -25.38 8.96 -10.41
CA TYR A 171 -25.64 10.38 -10.33
C TYR A 171 -24.45 11.14 -9.72
N GLU A 172 -23.91 10.65 -8.61
CA GLU A 172 -22.71 11.22 -7.97
C GLU A 172 -21.48 11.17 -8.90
N LEU A 173 -21.24 10.02 -9.54
CA LEU A 173 -20.16 9.87 -10.51
C LEU A 173 -20.32 10.85 -11.68
N ARG A 174 -21.54 11.01 -12.20
CA ARG A 174 -21.83 11.95 -13.30
C ARG A 174 -21.60 13.41 -12.89
N GLY A 175 -22.01 13.80 -11.69
CA GLY A 175 -21.75 15.14 -11.14
C GLY A 175 -20.25 15.42 -11.03
N ARG A 176 -19.50 14.45 -10.50
CA ARG A 176 -18.05 14.53 -10.35
C ARG A 176 -17.32 14.59 -11.70
N LEU A 177 -17.75 13.80 -12.69
CA LEU A 177 -17.19 13.85 -14.04
C LEU A 177 -17.42 15.22 -14.70
N LYS A 178 -18.61 15.81 -14.54
CA LYS A 178 -18.89 17.17 -15.04
C LYS A 178 -17.95 18.21 -14.41
N GLU A 179 -17.78 18.16 -13.09
CA GLU A 179 -16.87 19.08 -12.38
C GLU A 179 -15.42 18.96 -12.87
N LEU A 180 -14.94 17.73 -13.10
CA LEU A 180 -13.58 17.49 -13.62
C LEU A 180 -13.41 18.00 -15.05
N ILE A 181 -14.43 17.85 -15.89
CA ILE A 181 -14.44 18.37 -17.27
C ILE A 181 -14.42 19.90 -17.27
N GLU A 182 -15.25 20.54 -16.44
CA GLU A 182 -15.33 22.01 -16.35
C GLU A 182 -14.03 22.63 -15.80
N LYS A 183 -13.43 22.02 -14.78
CA LYS A 183 -12.23 22.56 -14.12
C LYS A 183 -10.91 22.19 -14.81
N LYS A 184 -10.95 21.40 -15.88
CA LYS A 184 -9.78 20.92 -16.66
C LYS A 184 -8.63 20.40 -15.77
N GLY A 185 -8.95 19.73 -14.67
CA GLY A 185 -7.96 19.30 -13.68
C GLY A 185 -8.51 18.33 -12.66
N ILE A 186 -7.62 17.66 -11.94
CA ILE A 186 -7.98 16.76 -10.84
C ILE A 186 -8.35 17.62 -9.62
N VAL A 187 -9.62 17.58 -9.22
CA VAL A 187 -10.07 18.19 -7.97
C VAL A 187 -10.01 17.12 -6.87
N ILE A 188 -9.04 17.25 -5.98
CA ILE A 188 -9.01 16.48 -4.74
C ILE A 188 -9.81 17.29 -3.71
N ARG A 189 -10.98 16.79 -3.31
CA ARG A 189 -11.71 17.36 -2.17
C ARG A 189 -11.13 16.74 -0.91
N GLY A 190 -10.44 17.55 -0.11
CA GLY A 190 -9.73 17.10 1.08
C GLY A 190 -8.60 18.06 1.46
N CYS A 191 -8.99 19.25 1.92
CA CYS A 191 -8.22 20.13 2.81
C CYS A 191 -9.23 20.73 3.79
#